data_AF-A0A535PUH4-F1
#
_entry.id   AF-A0A535PUH4-F1
#
_cell.length_a   1.000
_cell.length_b   1.000
_cell.length_c   1.000
_cell.angle_alpha   90.00
_cell.angle_beta   90.00
_cell.angle_gamma   90.00
#
_symmetry.space_group_name_H-M   'P 1'
#
loop_
_entity.id
_entity.type
_entity.pdbx_description
1 polymer ?
#
loop_
_entity_poly.entity_id
_entity_poly.type
_entity_poly.pdbx_seq_one_letter_code
_entity_poly.pdbx_strand_id
1 'polypeptide(L)'
;MASVSLVKDSNGTVIGMVAANRDITASKELEQRKDEFIEVASHELRTPVTALKGYAQLLQRTLEKQGLQDYAQTLAKMDGQLTRLTKLLADRPSHQPNTRLSSLLCPGSQK
;
A
#
# COMPACT_ATOMS: atom_id res chain seq x y z
N MET A 1 8.41 18.33 5.64
CA MET A 1 8.79 17.55 6.84
C MET A 1 9.79 18.39 7.62
N ALA A 2 9.51 18.65 8.89
CA ALA A 2 10.40 19.43 9.73
C ALA A 2 11.04 18.54 10.81
N SER A 3 12.34 18.71 11.03
CA SER A 3 13.04 18.16 12.18
C SER A 3 13.61 19.30 13.03
N VAL A 4 13.62 19.09 14.33
CA VAL A 4 14.12 20.07 15.29
C VAL A 4 15.11 19.36 16.20
N SER A 5 16.26 19.99 16.46
CA SER A 5 17.30 19.48 17.34
C SER A 5 17.82 20.58 18.25
N LEU A 6 17.99 20.25 19.52
CA LEU A 6 18.54 21.16 20.52
C LEU A 6 20.06 21.17 20.43
N VAL A 7 20.64 22.36 20.45
CA VAL A 7 22.09 22.56 20.54
C VAL A 7 22.44 22.79 21.99
N LYS A 8 23.36 21.99 22.52
CA LYS A 8 23.85 22.08 23.90
C LYS A 8 25.33 22.39 23.91
N ASP A 9 25.76 23.16 24.90
CA ASP A 9 27.18 23.39 25.18
C ASP A 9 27.80 22.19 25.93
N SER A 10 29.12 22.19 26.14
CA SER A 10 29.87 21.14 26.85
C SER A 10 29.36 20.86 28.26
N ASN A 11 28.71 21.84 28.89
CA ASN A 11 28.09 21.71 30.22
C ASN A 11 26.65 21.17 30.19
N GLY A 12 26.13 20.81 29.00
CA GLY A 12 24.77 20.28 28.84
C GLY A 12 23.66 21.34 28.82
N THR A 13 24.00 22.62 28.97
CA THR A 13 23.08 23.75 28.88
C THR A 13 22.62 23.92 27.43
N VAL A 14 21.29 24.03 27.21
CA VAL A 14 20.73 24.29 25.88
C VAL A 14 21.02 25.74 25.49
N ILE A 15 21.78 25.92 24.41
CA ILE A 15 22.20 27.24 23.90
C ILE A 15 21.45 27.66 22.64
N GLY A 16 20.66 26.74 22.05
CA GLY A 16 19.87 27.06 20.88
C GLY A 16 19.09 25.88 20.34
N MET A 17 18.39 26.14 19.24
CA MET A 17 17.58 25.16 18.53
C MET A 17 17.86 25.30 17.04
N VAL A 18 18.14 24.18 16.37
CA VAL A 18 18.25 24.11 14.91
C VAL A 18 17.00 23.41 14.40
N ALA A 19 16.31 24.06 13.47
CA ALA A 19 15.20 23.48 12.74
C ALA A 19 15.59 23.32 11.27
N ALA A 20 15.34 22.15 10.69
CA ALA A 20 15.49 21.90 9.27
C ALA A 20 14.10 21.61 8.69
N ASN A 21 13.75 22.29 7.60
CA ASN A 21 12.53 22.03 6.86
C ASN A 21 12.88 21.51 5.48
N ARG A 22 12.36 20.33 5.14
CA ARG A 22 12.49 19.74 3.82
C ARG A 22 11.13 19.78 3.14
N ASP A 23 11.07 20.46 2.01
CA ASP A 23 9.93 20.36 1.11
C ASP A 23 9.88 18.92 0.56
N ILE A 24 8.78 18.23 0.84
CA ILE A 24 8.51 16.86 0.39
C ILE A 24 7.19 16.79 -0.38
N THR A 25 6.63 17.94 -0.75
CA THR A 25 5.30 18.05 -1.37
C THR A 25 5.26 17.22 -2.64
N ALA A 26 6.22 17.41 -3.54
CA ALA A 26 6.30 16.65 -4.79
C ALA A 26 6.44 15.12 -4.57
N SER A 27 7.22 14.69 -3.58
CA SER A 27 7.34 13.25 -3.27
C SER A 27 6.04 12.69 -2.71
N LYS A 28 5.33 13.46 -1.88
CA LYS A 28 4.05 13.04 -1.30
C LYS A 28 2.94 12.97 -2.34
N GLU A 29 2.87 13.94 -3.25
CA GLU A 29 1.94 13.90 -4.37
C GLU A 29 2.20 12.72 -5.31
N LEU A 30 3.48 12.42 -5.59
CA LEU A 30 3.84 11.25 -6.40
C LEU A 30 3.46 9.93 -5.72
N GLU A 31 3.74 9.82 -4.41
CA GLU A 31 3.36 8.67 -3.59
C GLU A 31 1.84 8.46 -3.62
N GLN A 32 1.07 9.54 -3.43
CA GLN A 32 -0.38 9.50 -3.46
C GLN A 32 -0.93 9.08 -4.85
N ARG A 33 -0.40 9.64 -5.94
CA ARG A 33 -0.80 9.23 -7.30
C ARG A 33 -0.48 7.77 -7.58
N LYS A 34 0.64 7.27 -7.07
CA LYS A 34 1.00 5.85 -7.18
C LYS A 34 -0.01 4.99 -6.44
N ASP A 35 -0.41 5.38 -5.23
CA ASP A 35 -1.37 4.63 -4.43
C ASP A 35 -2.75 4.61 -5.08
N GLU A 36 -3.21 5.75 -5.63
CA GLU A 36 -4.45 5.86 -6.41
C GLU A 36 -4.41 4.96 -7.66
N PHE A 37 -3.28 4.94 -8.38
CA PHE A 37 -3.12 4.05 -9.53
C PHE A 37 -3.22 2.57 -9.14
N ILE A 38 -2.53 2.17 -8.06
CA ILE A 38 -2.56 0.79 -7.57
C ILE A 38 -3.97 0.40 -7.08
N GLU A 39 -4.71 1.34 -6.48
CA GLU A 39 -6.13 1.14 -6.12
C GLU A 39 -6.97 0.76 -7.34
N VAL A 40 -6.99 1.65 -8.33
CA VAL A 40 -7.81 1.48 -9.54
C VAL A 40 -7.42 0.18 -10.25
N ALA A 41 -6.11 -0.04 -10.46
CA ALA A 41 -5.64 -1.27 -11.10
C ALA A 41 -6.11 -2.52 -10.33
N SER A 42 -6.06 -2.52 -9.00
CA SER A 42 -6.49 -3.68 -8.20
C SER A 42 -7.99 -3.93 -8.29
N HIS A 43 -8.80 -2.87 -8.31
CA HIS A 43 -10.25 -2.96 -8.49
C HIS A 43 -10.62 -3.52 -9.86
N GLU A 44 -10.01 -2.99 -10.92
CA GLU A 44 -10.26 -3.42 -12.30
C GLU A 44 -9.79 -4.86 -12.56
N LEU A 45 -8.71 -5.31 -11.90
CA LEU A 45 -8.20 -6.68 -12.01
C LEU A 45 -9.03 -7.71 -11.21
N ARG A 46 -9.77 -7.30 -10.18
CA ARG A 46 -10.52 -8.23 -9.32
C ARG A 46 -11.58 -9.02 -10.10
N THR A 47 -12.31 -8.34 -10.98
CA THR A 47 -13.37 -8.93 -11.80
C THR A 47 -12.84 -9.98 -12.80
N PRO A 48 -11.85 -9.67 -13.67
CA PRO A 48 -11.32 -10.67 -14.60
C PRO A 48 -10.64 -11.85 -13.91
N VAL A 49 -9.93 -11.63 -12.79
CA VAL A 49 -9.34 -12.74 -12.00
C VAL A 49 -10.43 -13.64 -11.40
N THR A 50 -11.53 -13.05 -10.92
CA THR A 50 -12.68 -13.82 -10.41
C THR A 50 -13.33 -14.66 -11.51
N ALA A 51 -13.48 -14.11 -12.72
CA ALA A 51 -13.99 -14.85 -13.87
C ALA A 51 -13.09 -16.04 -14.23
N LEU A 52 -11.77 -15.82 -14.32
CA LEU A 52 -10.79 -16.89 -14.57
C LEU A 52 -10.86 -18.01 -13.54
N LYS A 53 -11.03 -17.65 -12.26
CA LYS A 53 -11.21 -18.63 -11.19
C LYS A 53 -12.47 -19.46 -11.40
N GLY A 54 -13.59 -18.83 -11.76
CA GLY A 54 -14.82 -19.52 -12.11
C GLY A 54 -14.64 -20.52 -13.25
N TYR A 55 -13.96 -20.12 -14.33
CA TYR A 55 -13.67 -21.00 -15.46
C TYR A 55 -12.76 -22.18 -15.08
N ALA A 56 -11.70 -21.92 -14.30
CA ALA A 56 -10.82 -22.97 -13.80
C ALA A 56 -11.60 -24.01 -12.98
N GLN A 57 -12.48 -23.57 -12.07
CA GLN A 57 -13.29 -24.49 -11.25
C GLN A 57 -14.28 -25.31 -12.08
N LEU A 58 -14.88 -24.72 -13.12
CA LEU A 58 -15.79 -25.44 -14.01
C LEU A 58 -15.04 -26.52 -14.80
N LEU A 59 -13.88 -26.18 -15.39
CA LEU A 59 -13.06 -27.15 -16.11
C LEU A 59 -12.56 -28.26 -15.19
N GLN A 60 -12.16 -27.93 -13.95
CA GLN A 60 -11.66 -28.92 -12.99
C GLN A 60 -12.71 -30.00 -12.75
N ARG A 61 -13.95 -29.58 -12.46
CA ARG A 61 -15.08 -30.50 -12.22
C ARG A 61 -15.39 -31.37 -13.45
N THR A 62 -15.23 -30.83 -14.66
CA THR A 62 -15.44 -31.59 -15.90
C THR A 62 -14.37 -32.65 -16.09
N LEU A 63 -13.10 -32.32 -15.85
CA LEU A 63 -11.97 -33.24 -15.99
C LEU A 63 -11.99 -34.34 -14.93
N GLU A 64 -12.37 -34.01 -13.68
CA GLU A 64 -12.57 -34.99 -12.61
C GLU A 64 -13.62 -36.03 -13.01
N LYS A 65 -14.74 -35.60 -13.59
CA LYS A 65 -15.80 -36.51 -14.10
C LYS A 65 -15.35 -37.40 -15.25
N GLN A 66 -14.38 -36.94 -16.05
CA GLN A 66 -13.81 -37.70 -17.16
C GLN A 66 -12.68 -38.64 -16.72
N GLY A 67 -12.35 -38.70 -15.43
CA GLY A 67 -11.25 -39.51 -14.91
C GLY A 67 -9.85 -38.96 -15.23
N LEU A 68 -9.77 -37.72 -15.70
CA LEU A 68 -8.52 -37.06 -16.11
C LEU A 68 -7.83 -36.39 -14.90
N GLN A 69 -7.48 -37.19 -13.90
CA GLN A 69 -6.96 -36.70 -12.61
C GLN A 69 -5.69 -35.82 -12.74
N ASP A 70 -4.78 -36.14 -13.66
CA ASP A 70 -3.55 -35.35 -13.85
C ASP A 70 -3.85 -33.91 -14.30
N TYR A 71 -4.83 -33.74 -15.20
CA TYR A 71 -5.27 -32.44 -15.67
C TYR A 71 -6.07 -31.70 -14.59
N ALA A 72 -6.91 -32.40 -13.83
CA ALA A 72 -7.63 -31.83 -12.70
C ALA A 72 -6.68 -31.30 -11.60
N GLN A 73 -5.61 -32.04 -11.27
CA GLN A 73 -4.58 -31.58 -10.33
C GLN A 73 -3.85 -30.34 -10.84
N THR A 74 -3.54 -30.29 -12.14
CA THR A 74 -2.92 -29.12 -12.76
C THR A 74 -3.81 -27.89 -12.62
N LEU A 75 -5.12 -28.05 -12.82
CA LEU A 75 -6.09 -26.97 -12.66
C LEU A 75 -6.28 -26.54 -11.20
N ALA A 76 -6.23 -27.49 -10.25
CA ALA A 76 -6.26 -27.16 -8.83
C ALA A 76 -5.06 -26.28 -8.41
N LYS A 77 -3.87 -26.54 -8.99
CA LYS A 77 -2.69 -25.68 -8.79
C LYS A 77 -2.94 -24.27 -9.35
N MET A 78 -3.58 -24.14 -10.51
CA MET A 78 -3.93 -22.84 -11.10
C MET A 78 -4.95 -22.07 -10.23
N ASP A 79 -5.99 -22.73 -9.72
CA ASP A 79 -6.96 -22.12 -8.79
C ASP A 79 -6.27 -21.61 -7.52
N GLY A 80 -5.29 -22.37 -7.00
CA GLY A 80 -4.45 -21.92 -5.89
C GLY A 80 -3.67 -20.64 -6.20
N GLN A 81 -3.08 -20.52 -7.41
CA GLN A 81 -2.39 -19.29 -7.84
C GLN A 81 -3.36 -18.11 -7.99
N LEU A 82 -4.54 -18.32 -8.58
CA LEU A 82 -5.56 -17.29 -8.69
C LEU A 82 -6.04 -16.82 -7.32
N THR A 83 -6.20 -17.74 -6.37
CA THR A 83 -6.56 -17.40 -4.98
C THR A 83 -5.48 -16.54 -4.31
N ARG A 84 -4.21 -16.88 -4.51
CA ARG A 84 -3.10 -16.06 -4.01
C ARG A 84 -3.09 -14.67 -4.65
N LEU A 85 -3.31 -14.58 -5.96
CA LEU A 85 -3.38 -13.32 -6.68
C LEU A 85 -4.53 -12.44 -6.16
N THR A 86 -5.73 -13.00 -5.99
CA THR A 86 -6.87 -12.27 -5.41
C THR A 86 -6.57 -11.74 -4.02
N LYS A 87 -5.82 -12.50 -3.19
CA LYS A 87 -5.38 -12.04 -1.87
C LYS A 87 -4.41 -10.86 -1.98
N LEU A 88 -3.44 -10.92 -2.89
CA LEU A 88 -2.47 -9.83 -3.10
C LEU A 88 -3.14 -8.56 -3.62
N LEU A 89 -4.15 -8.68 -4.48
CA LEU A 89 -4.92 -7.53 -4.97
C LEU A 89 -5.81 -6.91 -3.88
N ALA A 90 -6.16 -7.66 -2.83
CA ALA A 90 -6.98 -7.19 -1.72
C ALA A 90 -6.16 -6.66 -0.53
N ASP A 91 -4.89 -7.06 -0.42
CA ASP A 91 -4.03 -6.73 0.72
C ASP A 91 -3.36 -5.37 0.51
N ARG A 92 -3.90 -4.33 1.15
CA ARG A 92 -3.29 -3.01 1.24
C ARG A 92 -2.88 -2.74 2.70
N PRO A 93 -1.61 -2.42 3.00
CA PRO A 93 -1.25 -1.81 4.26
C PRO A 93 -1.84 -0.39 4.29
N SER A 94 -2.72 -0.13 5.25
CA SER A 94 -3.34 1.18 5.45
C SER A 94 -2.26 2.25 5.72
N HIS A 95 -1.88 3.01 4.70
CA HIS A 95 -1.05 4.19 4.89
C HIS A 95 -1.95 5.35 5.30
N GLN A 96 -2.06 5.58 6.60
CA GLN A 96 -2.82 6.71 7.12
C GLN A 96 -2.06 7.99 6.75
N PRO A 97 -2.67 8.91 5.97
CA PRO A 97 -2.01 10.16 5.62
C PRO A 97 -1.80 10.95 6.92
N ASN A 98 -0.56 11.33 7.18
CA ASN A 98 -0.20 12.14 8.36
C ASN A 98 -0.71 13.57 8.15
N THR A 99 -1.98 13.81 8.47
CA THR A 99 -2.66 15.11 8.38
C THR A 99 -2.54 15.97 9.66
N ARG A 100 -1.51 15.76 10.49
CA ARG A 100 -1.30 16.57 11.71
C ARG A 100 -0.05 17.44 11.64
N LEU A 101 -0.05 18.50 10.84
CA LEU A 101 0.89 19.62 11.01
C LEU A 101 0.28 20.99 10.63
N SER A 102 -1.03 21.19 10.81
CA SER A 102 -1.66 22.53 10.69
C SER A 102 -1.88 23.23 12.04
N SER A 103 -1.46 22.65 13.18
CA SER A 103 -1.74 23.20 14.51
C SER A 103 -0.53 23.49 15.41
N LEU A 104 0.72 23.43 14.91
CA LEU A 104 1.91 23.53 15.78
C LEU A 104 2.97 24.58 15.42
N LEU A 105 2.69 25.56 14.55
CA LEU A 105 3.55 26.75 14.45
C LEU A 105 2.72 28.03 14.32
N CYS A 106 2.12 28.45 15.44
CA CYS A 106 1.90 29.88 15.71
C CYS A 106 2.45 30.16 17.11
N PRO A 107 3.74 30.49 17.27
CA PRO A 107 4.17 31.27 18.43
C PRO A 107 3.73 32.72 18.20
N GLY A 108 3.05 33.27 19.20
CA GLY A 108 2.55 34.63 19.15
C GLY A 108 3.65 35.70 19.00
N SER A 109 3.14 36.89 18.71
CA SER A 109 3.78 38.20 18.71
C SER A 109 4.52 38.60 17.44
N GLN A 110 3.87 39.46 16.64
CA GLN A 110 4.37 40.83 16.46
C GLN A 110 3.22 41.81 16.20
N LYS A 111 3.11 42.75 17.15
CA LYS A 111 2.34 44.01 17.21
C LYS A 111 0.82 43.95 17.32
#